data_AF-A0A3D0GXQ9-F1
#
_entry.id   AF-A0A3D0GXQ9-F1
#
_cell.length_a   1.000
_cell.length_b   1.000
_cell.length_c   1.000
_cell.angle_alpha   90.00
_cell.angle_beta   90.00
_cell.angle_gamma   90.00
#
_symmetry.space_group_name_H-M   'P 1'
#
loop_
_entity.id
_entity.type
_entity.pdbx_description
1 polymer ?
#
loop_
_entity_poly.entity_id
_entity_poly.type
_entity_poly.pdbx_seq_one_letter_code
_entity_poly.pdbx_strand_id
1 'polypeptide(L)'
;MILLREKRILTSPLKAFDYNPDNRCGAVASAILLKYYYDNVTKKVLPSKKFNTSNGRELIEYINSDYVKGLTDFHELTDGLNAYLKERGLGEPVRYMCVKPYIYTFFLIRRYIRRGLPVIVKIRKHPNYNSHWGVANGYRMGFLLRNRYIYLNDGYGKECVTMPSRYISGAVYIDLKAFKC
;
A
#
# COMPACT_ATOMS: atom_id res chain seq x y z
N MET A 1 13.89 -26.51 3.09
CA MET A 1 14.67 -25.25 3.15
C MET A 1 14.46 -24.47 1.85
N ILE A 2 13.99 -23.21 1.89
CA ILE A 2 13.89 -22.37 0.67
C ILE A 2 15.20 -21.62 0.51
N LEU A 3 15.95 -21.92 -0.55
CA LEU A 3 17.14 -21.13 -0.90
C LEU A 3 16.70 -19.74 -1.37
N LEU A 4 17.04 -18.71 -0.58
CA LEU A 4 16.70 -17.32 -0.86
C LEU A 4 17.68 -16.75 -1.89
N ARG A 5 17.12 -16.11 -2.92
CA ARG A 5 17.89 -15.32 -3.89
C ARG A 5 17.98 -13.86 -3.46
N GLU A 6 16.88 -13.34 -2.91
CA GLU A 6 16.80 -11.93 -2.51
C GLU A 6 15.74 -11.75 -1.43
N LYS A 7 16.03 -10.90 -0.45
CA LYS A 7 15.08 -10.44 0.57
C LYS A 7 15.34 -8.96 0.83
N ARG A 8 14.27 -8.17 0.89
CA ARG A 8 14.35 -6.77 1.34
C ARG A 8 13.08 -6.38 2.07
N ILE A 9 13.24 -5.67 3.17
CA ILE A 9 12.18 -5.00 3.92
C ILE A 9 12.59 -3.52 4.01
N LEU A 10 11.63 -2.62 3.97
CA LEU A 10 11.88 -1.21 4.23
C LEU A 10 12.50 -1.05 5.62
N THR A 11 13.47 -0.14 5.75
CA THR A 11 14.11 0.17 7.04
C THR A 11 13.17 0.96 7.94
N SER A 12 12.38 1.87 7.36
CA SER A 12 11.35 2.61 8.07
C SER A 12 10.07 1.75 8.16
N PRO A 13 9.52 1.54 9.37
CA PRO A 13 8.32 0.72 9.55
C PRO A 13 7.08 1.43 9.02
N LEU A 14 6.08 0.64 8.63
CA LEU A 14 4.72 1.11 8.41
C LEU A 14 3.98 1.19 9.74
N LYS A 15 3.04 2.14 9.87
CA LYS A 15 2.14 2.12 11.03
C LYS A 15 1.12 0.99 10.89
N ALA A 16 0.98 0.19 11.94
CA ALA A 16 0.05 -0.92 12.01
C ALA A 16 -1.36 -0.45 12.39
N PHE A 17 -2.01 0.32 11.52
CA PHE A 17 -3.39 0.72 11.72
C PHE A 17 -4.33 -0.47 11.55
N ASP A 18 -5.41 -0.50 12.34
CA ASP A 18 -6.38 -1.60 12.41
C ASP A 18 -7.84 -1.14 12.36
N TYR A 19 -8.08 0.17 12.23
CA TYR A 19 -9.42 0.75 12.18
C TYR A 19 -10.08 0.53 10.83
N ASN A 20 -10.57 -0.70 10.62
CA ASN A 20 -11.27 -1.12 9.40
C ASN A 20 -12.73 -1.56 9.64
N PRO A 21 -13.59 -0.78 10.32
CA PRO A 21 -15.01 -1.09 10.36
C PRO A 21 -15.63 -0.94 8.95
N ASP A 22 -16.67 -1.72 8.66
CA ASP A 22 -17.49 -1.58 7.45
C ASP A 22 -16.73 -1.72 6.12
N ASN A 23 -15.68 -2.55 6.09
CA ASN A 23 -14.91 -2.88 4.89
C ASN A 23 -14.14 -1.72 4.21
N ARG A 24 -13.77 -0.68 4.95
CA ARG A 24 -12.97 0.47 4.48
C ARG A 24 -11.47 0.19 4.23
N CYS A 25 -11.11 -1.03 3.83
CA CYS A 25 -9.72 -1.47 3.69
C CYS A 25 -8.89 -0.60 2.73
N GLY A 26 -9.54 0.02 1.72
CA GLY A 26 -8.88 0.97 0.81
C GLY A 26 -8.41 2.23 1.53
N ALA A 27 -9.26 2.80 2.40
CA ALA A 27 -8.93 3.97 3.20
C ALA A 27 -7.84 3.66 4.23
N VAL A 28 -7.87 2.47 4.84
CA VAL A 28 -6.82 2.01 5.78
C VAL A 28 -5.48 1.88 5.06
N ALA A 29 -5.42 1.18 3.93
CA ALA A 29 -4.20 1.03 3.15
C ALA A 29 -3.65 2.39 2.67
N SER A 30 -4.56 3.31 2.30
CA SER A 30 -4.24 4.70 1.94
C SER A 30 -3.63 5.48 3.11
N ALA A 31 -4.22 5.41 4.29
CA ALA A 31 -3.72 6.08 5.49
C ALA A 31 -2.34 5.56 5.89
N ILE A 32 -2.11 4.24 5.84
CA ILE A 32 -0.80 3.62 6.11
C ILE A 32 0.25 4.13 5.12
N LEU A 33 -0.08 4.15 3.82
CA LEU A 33 0.81 4.67 2.78
C LEU A 33 1.14 6.15 3.00
N LEU A 34 0.12 6.99 3.20
CA LEU A 34 0.28 8.43 3.38
C LEU A 34 1.06 8.77 4.65
N LYS A 35 0.85 8.02 5.74
CA LYS A 35 1.62 8.16 6.97
C LYS A 35 3.11 7.87 6.74
N TYR A 36 3.42 6.82 5.97
CA TYR A 36 4.82 6.56 5.59
C TYR A 36 5.43 7.72 4.81
N TYR A 37 4.70 8.28 3.83
CA TYR A 37 5.19 9.42 3.05
C TYR A 37 5.35 10.67 3.91
N TYR A 38 4.46 10.91 4.88
CA TYR A 38 4.61 11.99 5.84
C TYR A 38 5.90 11.84 6.65
N ASP A 39 6.19 10.64 7.12
CA ASP A 39 7.37 10.39 7.97
C ASP A 39 8.69 10.42 7.19
N ASN A 40 8.69 10.00 5.92
CA ASN A 40 9.94 9.70 5.19
C ASN A 40 10.15 10.46 3.87
N VAL A 41 9.12 11.12 3.31
CA VAL A 41 9.20 11.71 1.95
C VAL A 41 8.84 13.19 1.95
N THR A 42 7.63 13.56 2.39
CA THR A 42 7.18 14.95 2.39
C THR A 42 6.04 15.17 3.38
N LYS A 43 6.13 16.25 4.16
CA LYS A 43 5.10 16.61 5.15
C LYS A 43 3.80 17.09 4.50
N LYS A 44 3.84 17.50 3.21
CA LYS A 44 2.67 18.01 2.46
C LYS A 44 1.52 16.99 2.34
N VAL A 45 1.79 15.69 2.49
CA VAL A 45 0.74 14.65 2.36
C VAL A 45 -0.28 14.66 3.49
N LEU A 46 0.00 15.29 4.64
CA LEU A 46 -0.99 15.49 5.69
C LEU A 46 -1.38 16.97 5.77
N PRO A 47 -2.68 17.30 5.74
CA PRO A 47 -3.13 18.70 5.72
C PRO A 47 -3.02 19.37 7.09
N SER A 48 -2.88 18.61 8.19
CA SER A 48 -2.74 19.14 9.54
C SER A 48 -2.21 18.10 10.53
N LYS A 49 -1.74 18.56 11.70
CA LYS A 49 -1.21 17.69 12.76
C LYS A 49 -2.26 16.78 13.40
N LYS A 50 -3.56 17.13 13.38
CA LYS A 50 -4.63 16.29 13.95
C LYS A 50 -4.66 14.89 13.31
N PHE A 51 -4.40 14.81 12.00
CA PHE A 51 -4.34 13.53 11.28
C PHE A 51 -3.08 12.68 11.55
N ASN A 52 -2.12 13.19 12.33
CA ASN A 52 -0.91 12.47 12.70
C ASN A 52 -1.09 11.75 14.05
N THR A 53 -2.09 10.88 14.15
CA THR A 53 -2.35 10.08 15.34
C THR A 53 -1.61 8.74 15.31
N SER A 54 -1.42 8.12 16.49
CA SER A 54 -0.79 6.80 16.62
C SER A 54 -1.63 5.66 16.03
N ASN A 55 -2.95 5.78 16.08
CA ASN A 55 -3.91 4.78 15.59
C ASN A 55 -4.43 5.05 14.18
N GLY A 56 -4.13 6.23 13.61
CA GLY A 56 -4.54 6.61 12.27
C GLY A 56 -6.03 6.87 12.08
N ARG A 57 -6.86 6.78 13.13
CA ARG A 57 -8.33 6.79 13.02
C ARG A 57 -8.86 8.03 12.30
N GLU A 58 -8.42 9.22 12.73
CA GLU A 58 -8.89 10.48 12.11
C GLU A 58 -8.53 10.57 10.63
N LEU A 59 -7.32 10.11 10.26
CA LEU A 59 -6.87 10.10 8.86
C LEU A 59 -7.68 9.09 8.04
N ILE A 60 -7.95 7.91 8.60
CA ILE A 60 -8.73 6.86 7.95
C ILE A 60 -10.17 7.33 7.72
N GLU A 61 -10.81 7.91 8.75
CA GLU A 61 -12.19 8.41 8.66
C GLU A 61 -12.32 9.51 7.60
N TYR A 62 -11.38 10.46 7.61
CA TYR A 62 -11.36 11.54 6.64
C TYR A 62 -11.08 11.07 5.20
N ILE A 63 -10.13 10.13 5.02
CA ILE A 63 -9.93 9.51 3.70
C ILE A 63 -11.20 8.77 3.24
N ASN A 64 -11.84 8.03 4.15
CA ASN A 64 -13.02 7.23 3.85
C ASN A 64 -14.27 8.08 3.58
N SER A 65 -14.42 9.24 4.21
CA SER A 65 -15.60 10.09 3.99
C SER A 65 -15.57 10.80 2.64
N ASP A 66 -14.38 11.25 2.23
CA ASP A 66 -14.25 12.26 1.17
C ASP A 66 -13.59 11.72 -0.10
N TYR A 67 -12.72 10.70 -0.01
CA TYR A 67 -11.86 10.30 -1.13
C TYR A 67 -11.93 8.81 -1.50
N VAL A 68 -11.75 7.90 -0.54
CA VAL A 68 -11.67 6.44 -0.77
C VAL A 68 -12.76 5.75 0.04
N LYS A 69 -14.00 5.77 -0.47
CA LYS A 69 -15.19 5.41 0.30
C LYS A 69 -15.44 3.90 0.28
N GLY A 70 -15.48 3.27 1.46
CA GLY A 70 -15.91 1.89 1.63
C GLY A 70 -15.08 0.87 0.86
N LEU A 71 -15.75 -0.08 0.22
CA LEU A 71 -15.13 -1.07 -0.67
C LEU A 71 -14.76 -0.41 -2.00
N THR A 72 -13.48 -0.52 -2.36
CA THR A 72 -12.98 0.06 -3.60
C THR A 72 -12.32 -0.96 -4.53
N ASP A 73 -12.41 -0.67 -5.82
CA ASP A 73 -11.59 -1.26 -6.87
C ASP A 73 -10.30 -0.45 -7.14
N PHE A 74 -9.55 -0.82 -8.18
CA PHE A 74 -8.29 -0.13 -8.51
C PHE A 74 -8.50 1.31 -8.99
N HIS A 75 -9.58 1.57 -9.73
CA HIS A 75 -9.90 2.89 -10.25
C HIS A 75 -10.32 3.81 -9.11
N GLU A 76 -11.30 3.39 -8.31
CA GLU A 76 -11.82 4.17 -7.18
C GLU A 76 -10.73 4.50 -6.16
N LEU A 77 -9.86 3.53 -5.84
CA LEU A 77 -8.73 3.77 -4.93
C LEU A 77 -7.69 4.74 -5.51
N THR A 78 -7.41 4.63 -6.82
CA THR A 78 -6.43 5.49 -7.49
C THR A 78 -6.95 6.91 -7.63
N ASP A 79 -8.19 7.07 -8.07
CA ASP A 79 -8.83 8.37 -8.29
C ASP A 79 -9.05 9.09 -6.95
N GLY A 80 -9.49 8.37 -5.92
CA GLY A 80 -9.61 8.92 -4.57
C GLY A 80 -8.28 9.42 -4.01
N LEU A 81 -7.22 8.61 -4.10
CA LEU A 81 -5.88 9.04 -3.65
C LEU A 81 -5.32 10.20 -4.50
N ASN A 82 -5.61 10.24 -5.81
CA ASN A 82 -5.22 11.36 -6.66
C ASN A 82 -5.96 12.65 -6.28
N ALA A 83 -7.27 12.59 -6.05
CA ALA A 83 -8.05 13.73 -5.55
C ALA A 83 -7.50 14.24 -4.21
N TYR A 84 -7.21 13.32 -3.27
CA TYR A 84 -6.57 13.65 -2.00
C TYR A 84 -5.25 14.38 -2.22
N LEU A 85 -4.33 13.83 -3.02
CA LEU A 85 -3.01 14.43 -3.23
C LEU A 85 -3.07 15.75 -4.02
N LYS A 86 -4.01 15.88 -4.95
CA LYS A 86 -4.22 17.11 -5.73
C LYS A 86 -4.59 18.29 -4.84
N GLU A 87 -5.50 18.10 -3.90
CA GLU A 87 -5.87 19.14 -2.93
C GLU A 87 -4.72 19.58 -2.02
N ARG A 88 -3.67 18.76 -1.90
CA ARG A 88 -2.44 19.08 -1.17
C ARG A 88 -1.35 19.68 -2.06
N GLY A 89 -1.70 20.02 -3.31
CA GLY A 89 -0.77 20.59 -4.28
C GLY A 89 0.30 19.60 -4.75
N LEU A 90 0.04 18.29 -4.67
CA LEU A 90 0.96 17.22 -5.08
C LEU A 90 0.57 16.59 -6.43
N GLY A 91 -0.43 17.16 -7.10
CA GLY A 91 -0.96 16.67 -8.37
C GLY A 91 -1.63 15.30 -8.24
N GLU A 92 -1.63 14.55 -9.33
CA GLU A 92 -2.29 13.24 -9.44
C GLU A 92 -1.24 12.17 -9.77
N PRO A 93 -0.37 11.79 -8.81
CA PRO A 93 0.79 10.94 -9.06
C PRO A 93 0.49 9.44 -8.97
N VAL A 94 -0.72 9.07 -8.53
CA VAL A 94 -1.07 7.70 -8.20
C VAL A 94 -1.40 6.94 -9.47
N ARG A 95 -0.81 5.75 -9.60
CA ARG A 95 -1.03 4.84 -10.70
C ARG A 95 -1.27 3.45 -10.13
N TYR A 96 -1.90 2.59 -10.92
CA TYR A 96 -2.05 1.19 -10.58
C TYR A 96 -1.54 0.29 -11.70
N MET A 97 -1.21 -0.95 -11.33
CA MET A 97 -0.91 -2.03 -12.26
C MET A 97 -1.70 -3.27 -11.85
N CYS A 98 -2.58 -3.75 -12.72
CA CYS A 98 -3.35 -4.98 -12.54
C CYS A 98 -3.30 -5.81 -13.83
N VAL A 99 -2.13 -6.36 -14.15
CA VAL A 99 -1.89 -7.12 -15.38
C VAL A 99 -1.66 -8.61 -15.09
N LYS A 100 -2.06 -9.46 -16.04
CA LYS A 100 -1.66 -10.86 -16.09
C LYS A 100 -0.47 -11.03 -17.04
N PRO A 101 0.48 -11.94 -16.74
CA PRO A 101 0.63 -12.71 -15.49
C PRO A 101 0.98 -11.81 -14.28
N TYR A 102 0.45 -12.13 -13.09
CA TYR A 102 0.63 -11.37 -11.84
C TYR A 102 2.09 -11.25 -11.36
N ILE A 103 3.03 -11.93 -12.03
CA ILE A 103 4.46 -11.77 -11.82
C ILE A 103 4.94 -10.34 -12.08
N TYR A 104 4.35 -9.63 -13.04
CA TYR A 104 4.73 -8.24 -13.30
C TYR A 104 4.41 -7.34 -12.10
N THR A 105 3.30 -7.57 -11.41
CA THR A 105 2.95 -6.89 -10.16
C THR A 105 4.01 -7.12 -9.08
N PHE A 106 4.51 -8.35 -8.93
CA PHE A 106 5.59 -8.64 -7.97
C PHE A 106 6.86 -7.85 -8.30
N PHE A 107 7.27 -7.80 -9.57
CA PHE A 107 8.47 -7.05 -9.96
C PHE A 107 8.31 -5.54 -9.78
N LEU A 108 7.09 -5.01 -9.97
CA LEU A 108 6.78 -3.62 -9.64
C LEU A 108 6.94 -3.36 -8.14
N ILE A 109 6.34 -4.20 -7.28
CA ILE A 109 6.49 -4.09 -5.81
C ILE A 109 7.98 -4.11 -5.44
N ARG A 110 8.73 -5.08 -5.95
CA ARG A 110 10.18 -5.18 -5.74
C ARG A 110 10.91 -3.91 -6.14
N ARG A 111 10.58 -3.31 -7.29
CA ARG A 111 11.20 -2.06 -7.77
C ARG A 111 10.95 -0.90 -6.81
N TYR A 112 9.73 -0.74 -6.30
CA TYR A 112 9.39 0.33 -5.35
C TYR A 112 10.03 0.12 -3.97
N ILE A 113 10.00 -1.11 -3.45
CA ILE A 113 10.67 -1.44 -2.18
C ILE A 113 12.18 -1.19 -2.28
N ARG A 114 12.81 -1.48 -3.42
CA ARG A 114 14.24 -1.17 -3.64
C ARG A 114 14.55 0.33 -3.63
N ARG A 115 13.56 1.17 -3.91
CA ARG A 115 13.65 2.64 -3.84
C ARG A 115 13.25 3.20 -2.47
N GLY A 116 13.01 2.32 -1.48
CA GLY A 116 12.59 2.75 -0.15
C GLY A 116 11.13 3.20 -0.08
N LEU A 117 10.27 2.70 -0.97
CA LEU A 117 8.85 3.08 -1.02
C LEU A 117 7.91 1.88 -0.88
N PRO A 118 6.90 1.96 0.00
CA PRO A 118 5.85 0.96 0.09
C PRO A 118 4.85 1.09 -1.06
N VAL A 119 4.05 0.05 -1.24
CA VAL A 119 3.07 -0.08 -2.34
C VAL A 119 1.79 -0.67 -1.81
N ILE A 120 0.63 -0.09 -2.13
CA ILE A 120 -0.67 -0.72 -1.81
C ILE A 120 -0.87 -1.90 -2.76
N VAL A 121 -1.37 -3.02 -2.26
CA VAL A 121 -1.58 -4.25 -3.03
C VAL A 121 -3.01 -4.76 -2.87
N LYS A 122 -3.56 -5.32 -3.95
CA LYS A 122 -4.84 -6.05 -3.90
C LYS A 122 -4.56 -7.52 -3.67
N ILE A 123 -5.10 -8.06 -2.58
CA ILE A 123 -5.15 -9.48 -2.29
C ILE A 123 -6.44 -10.03 -2.90
N ARG A 124 -6.36 -11.16 -3.60
CA ARG A 124 -7.52 -11.88 -4.14
C ARG A 124 -7.40 -13.38 -3.89
N LYS A 125 -8.55 -14.03 -3.64
CA LYS A 125 -8.70 -15.49 -3.50
C LYS A 125 -7.81 -16.11 -2.41
N HIS A 126 -7.45 -15.33 -1.40
CA HIS A 126 -6.74 -15.85 -0.23
C HIS A 126 -7.75 -16.39 0.79
N PRO A 127 -7.58 -17.59 1.36
CA PRO A 127 -8.57 -18.21 2.27
C PRO A 127 -9.03 -17.32 3.43
N ASN A 128 -8.09 -16.55 4.00
CA ASN A 128 -8.38 -15.68 5.17
C ASN A 128 -8.73 -14.23 4.81
N TYR A 129 -8.42 -13.76 3.60
CA TYR A 129 -8.56 -12.33 3.25
C TYR A 129 -9.55 -12.10 2.11
N ASN A 130 -9.95 -13.13 1.37
CA ASN A 130 -10.81 -13.03 0.19
C ASN A 130 -10.33 -11.95 -0.79
N SER A 131 -10.96 -10.77 -0.76
CA SER A 131 -10.60 -9.57 -1.50
C SER A 131 -10.27 -8.45 -0.51
N HIS A 132 -9.02 -7.98 -0.48
CA HIS A 132 -8.55 -7.06 0.56
C HIS A 132 -7.43 -6.14 0.07
N TRP A 133 -7.40 -4.91 0.56
CA TRP A 133 -6.28 -3.97 0.34
C TRP A 133 -5.32 -4.02 1.51
N GLY A 134 -4.01 -4.08 1.22
CA GLY A 134 -2.97 -3.92 2.24
C GLY A 134 -1.75 -3.20 1.66
N VAL A 135 -0.70 -3.05 2.45
CA VAL A 135 0.50 -2.30 2.04
C VAL A 135 1.73 -3.19 2.10
N ALA A 136 2.37 -3.42 0.96
CA ALA A 136 3.65 -4.12 0.90
C ALA A 136 4.78 -3.21 1.41
N ASN A 137 5.54 -3.69 2.40
CA ASN A 137 6.77 -3.07 2.92
C ASN A 137 8.01 -3.94 2.68
N GLY A 138 7.88 -5.07 1.98
CA GLY A 138 9.01 -5.91 1.67
C GLY A 138 8.68 -7.03 0.72
N TYR A 139 9.73 -7.77 0.35
CA TYR A 139 9.60 -8.99 -0.43
C TYR A 139 10.70 -9.99 -0.11
N ARG A 140 10.46 -11.25 -0.46
CA ARG A 140 11.47 -12.29 -0.59
C ARG A 140 11.22 -13.13 -1.84
N MET A 141 12.29 -13.52 -2.51
CA MET A 141 12.28 -14.35 -3.70
C MET A 141 13.32 -15.47 -3.56
N GLY A 142 12.92 -16.70 -3.81
CA GLY A 142 13.82 -17.83 -4.08
C GLY A 142 14.08 -18.02 -5.57
N PHE A 143 14.90 -19.01 -5.92
CA PHE A 143 15.25 -19.31 -7.31
C PHE A 143 14.06 -19.76 -8.17
N LEU A 144 13.10 -20.48 -7.56
CA LEU A 144 11.88 -20.92 -8.24
C LEU A 144 10.82 -19.83 -8.20
N LEU A 145 10.08 -19.68 -9.30
CA LEU A 145 9.02 -18.67 -9.44
C LEU A 145 7.94 -18.79 -8.34
N ARG A 146 7.62 -20.00 -7.88
CA ARG A 146 6.65 -20.25 -6.81
C ARG A 146 7.11 -19.75 -5.43
N ASN A 147 8.40 -19.45 -5.25
CA ASN A 147 8.99 -19.03 -3.98
C ASN A 147 9.06 -17.50 -3.87
N ARG A 148 7.97 -16.80 -4.20
CA ARG A 148 7.88 -15.34 -4.12
C ARG A 148 6.83 -14.93 -3.12
N TYR A 149 7.22 -14.03 -2.23
CA TYR A 149 6.37 -13.53 -1.16
C TYR A 149 6.60 -12.04 -0.98
N ILE A 150 5.57 -11.34 -0.55
CA ILE A 150 5.66 -9.97 -0.03
C ILE A 150 5.55 -10.00 1.49
N TYR A 151 6.16 -9.02 2.15
CA TYR A 151 5.83 -8.66 3.54
C TYR A 151 4.78 -7.56 3.47
N LEU A 152 3.69 -7.79 4.19
CA LEU A 152 2.45 -7.06 4.07
C LEU A 152 2.05 -6.50 5.44
N ASN A 153 1.77 -5.21 5.46
CA ASN A 153 0.88 -4.63 6.46
C ASN A 153 -0.57 -4.88 6.02
N ASP A 154 -1.29 -5.68 6.80
CA ASP A 154 -2.62 -6.16 6.45
C ASP A 154 -3.74 -5.19 6.80
N GLY A 155 -3.47 -4.02 7.41
CA GLY A 155 -4.52 -3.09 7.82
C GLY A 155 -5.46 -3.64 8.91
N TYR A 156 -5.05 -4.71 9.59
CA TYR A 156 -5.70 -5.29 10.78
C TYR A 156 -4.70 -5.35 11.95
N GLY A 157 -3.79 -4.37 12.02
CA GLY A 157 -2.82 -4.26 13.11
C GLY A 157 -1.56 -5.12 12.95
N LYS A 158 -1.38 -5.85 11.84
CA LYS A 158 -0.15 -6.63 11.59
C LYS A 158 0.68 -6.02 10.48
N GLU A 159 1.93 -5.71 10.78
CA GLU A 159 2.85 -5.02 9.85
C GLU A 159 3.67 -5.95 8.93
N CYS A 160 3.81 -7.23 9.32
CA CYS A 160 4.77 -8.15 8.69
C CYS A 160 4.14 -9.52 8.35
N VAL A 161 2.95 -9.52 7.74
CA VAL A 161 2.31 -10.74 7.24
C VAL A 161 3.06 -11.22 6.00
N THR A 162 3.52 -12.47 6.00
CA THR A 162 4.17 -13.08 4.83
C THR A 162 3.09 -13.58 3.86
N MET A 163 2.96 -12.92 2.70
CA MET A 163 1.92 -13.21 1.73
C MET A 163 2.52 -13.78 0.43
N PRO A 164 2.11 -14.99 -0.02
CA PRO A 164 2.53 -15.52 -1.31
C PRO A 164 2.11 -14.60 -2.47
N SER A 165 3.03 -14.28 -3.38
CA SER A 165 2.76 -13.31 -4.45
C SER A 165 1.65 -13.75 -5.42
N ARG A 166 1.31 -15.04 -5.45
CA ARG A 166 0.21 -15.59 -6.26
C ARG A 166 -1.17 -15.06 -5.87
N TYR A 167 -1.32 -14.56 -4.64
CA TYR A 167 -2.57 -13.95 -4.17
C TYR A 167 -2.64 -12.44 -4.45
N ILE A 168 -1.59 -11.85 -5.04
CA ILE A 168 -1.53 -10.42 -5.32
C ILE A 168 -1.95 -10.18 -6.77
N SER A 169 -3.12 -9.57 -6.96
CA SER A 169 -3.68 -9.36 -8.30
C SER A 169 -3.24 -8.05 -8.96
N GLY A 170 -2.75 -7.10 -8.16
CA GLY A 170 -2.31 -5.80 -8.63
C GLY A 170 -1.78 -4.92 -7.51
N ALA A 171 -1.30 -3.74 -7.88
CA ALA A 171 -0.66 -2.80 -7.00
C ALA A 171 -1.06 -1.36 -7.35
N VAL A 172 -1.19 -0.50 -6.33
CA VAL A 172 -1.38 0.95 -6.43
C VAL A 172 -0.18 1.63 -5.80
N TYR A 173 0.42 2.59 -6.51
CA TYR A 173 1.68 3.22 -6.13
C TYR A 173 1.71 4.69 -6.53
N ILE A 174 2.56 5.45 -5.84
CA ILE A 174 2.80 6.87 -6.12
C ILE A 174 4.00 6.97 -7.06
N ASP A 175 3.82 7.51 -8.27
CA ASP A 175 4.93 7.76 -9.20
C ASP A 175 5.72 9.00 -8.77
N LEU A 176 6.91 8.77 -8.22
CA LEU A 176 7.80 9.83 -7.72
C LEU A 176 8.21 10.89 -8.75
N LYS A 177 8.05 10.65 -10.05
CA LYS A 177 8.29 11.71 -11.05
C LYS A 177 7.47 12.96 -10.78
N ALA A 178 6.33 12.81 -10.10
CA ALA A 178 5.43 13.91 -9.75
C ALA A 178 5.82 14.72 -8.49
N PHE A 179 6.83 14.29 -7.71
CA PHE A 179 7.32 15.06 -6.55
C PHE A 179 8.52 15.95 -6.87
N LYS A 180 8.98 15.93 -8.12
CA LYS A 180 10.01 16.85 -8.60
C LYS A 180 9.32 18.13 -9.06
N CYS A 181 9.28 19.12 -8.17
CA CYS A 181 9.20 20.53 -8.56
C CYS A 181 10.61 21.01 -8.92
#